data_AF-A0A960UI16-F1
#
_entry.id   AF-A0A960UI16-F1
#
_cell.length_a   1.000
_cell.length_b   1.000
_cell.length_c   1.000
_cell.angle_alpha   90.00
_cell.angle_beta   90.00
_cell.angle_gamma   90.00
#
_symmetry.space_group_name_H-M   'P 1'
#
loop_
_entity.id
_entity.type
_entity.pdbx_description
1 polymer ?
#
loop_
_entity_poly.entity_id
_entity_poly.type
_entity_poly.pdbx_seq_one_letter_code
_entity_poly.pdbx_strand_id
1 'polypeptide(L)'
;MSYWDSLLLGIIQGLTEFLPVSSSGHLTLFGALLGVSGHDGDHYRFFVVMTHFGTLLAILIHYRRDLWDMLRAPFRALARGGKPAPGDAQALRL
;
A
#
# COMPACT_ATOMS: atom_id res chain seq x y z
N MET A 1 -4.88 20.56 12.51
CA MET A 1 -5.63 19.88 11.41
C MET A 1 -7.11 19.96 11.70
N SER A 2 -7.94 20.44 10.78
CA SER A 2 -9.40 20.24 10.88
C SER A 2 -9.80 18.86 10.35
N TYR A 3 -10.99 18.37 10.74
CA TYR A 3 -11.54 17.13 10.18
C TYR A 3 -11.71 17.19 8.66
N TRP A 4 -11.99 18.38 8.11
CA TRP A 4 -12.10 18.60 6.68
C TRP A 4 -10.75 18.44 5.97
N ASP A 5 -9.67 18.96 6.55
CA ASP A 5 -8.31 18.78 6.00
C ASP A 5 -7.92 17.30 5.99
N SER A 6 -8.20 16.59 7.08
CA SER A 6 -7.93 15.16 7.19
C SER A 6 -8.73 14.32 6.19
N LEU A 7 -10.00 14.66 5.96
CA LEU A 7 -10.82 13.97 4.96
C LEU A 7 -10.27 14.20 3.54
N LEU A 8 -9.96 15.45 3.19
CA LEU A 8 -9.44 15.80 1.87
C LEU A 8 -8.09 15.14 1.60
N LEU A 9 -7.13 15.26 2.52
CA LEU A 9 -5.81 14.66 2.39
C LEU A 9 -5.88 13.12 2.37
N GLY A 10 -6.79 12.52 3.15
CA GLY A 10 -7.03 11.08 3.13
C GLY A 10 -7.57 10.59 1.78
N ILE A 11 -8.50 11.32 1.17
CA ILE A 11 -9.00 11.01 -0.18
C ILE A 11 -7.86 11.15 -1.21
N ILE A 12 -7.06 12.22 -1.14
CA ILE A 12 -5.93 12.43 -2.04
C ILE A 12 -4.94 11.27 -1.91
N GLN A 13 -4.55 10.87 -0.70
CA GLN A 13 -3.66 9.70 -0.51
C GLN A 13 -4.29 8.43 -1.08
N GLY A 14 -5.54 8.14 -0.73
CA GLY A 14 -6.22 6.92 -1.17
C GLY A 14 -6.34 6.81 -2.69
N LEU A 15 -6.54 7.94 -3.38
CA LEU A 15 -6.57 7.96 -4.85
C LEU A 15 -5.17 7.89 -5.44
N THR A 16 -4.22 8.69 -4.95
CA THR A 16 -2.90 8.84 -5.58
C THR A 16 -1.93 7.71 -5.26
N GLU A 17 -2.10 6.97 -4.16
CA GLU A 17 -1.18 5.89 -3.78
C GLU A 17 -1.14 4.75 -4.80
N PHE A 18 -2.28 4.48 -5.46
CA PHE A 18 -2.38 3.42 -6.46
C PHE A 18 -2.00 3.87 -7.88
N LEU A 19 -1.80 5.19 -8.06
CA LEU A 19 -1.40 5.76 -9.34
C LEU A 19 0.11 6.13 -9.30
N PRO A 20 0.85 5.99 -10.41
CA PRO A 20 2.26 6.37 -10.48
C PRO A 20 2.43 7.89 -10.61
N VAL A 21 1.90 8.65 -9.65
CA VAL A 21 1.81 10.12 -9.65
C VAL A 21 2.47 10.78 -8.42
N SER A 22 3.17 10.00 -7.58
CA SER A 22 3.80 10.45 -6.33
C SER A 22 2.78 10.99 -5.31
N SER A 23 2.25 10.09 -4.47
CA SER A 23 1.31 10.42 -3.38
C SER A 23 1.92 11.37 -2.33
N SER A 24 3.19 11.16 -1.97
CA SER A 24 3.90 12.01 -1.00
C SER A 24 4.11 13.46 -1.49
N GLY A 25 4.27 13.66 -2.80
CA GLY A 25 4.34 14.99 -3.41
C GLY A 25 3.00 15.73 -3.32
N HIS A 26 1.90 15.03 -3.61
CA HIS A 26 0.55 15.58 -3.47
C HIS A 26 0.25 15.95 -2.02
N LEU A 27 0.52 15.06 -1.06
CA LEU A 27 0.28 15.36 0.37
C LEU A 27 1.10 16.57 0.82
N THR A 28 2.38 16.64 0.47
CA THR A 28 3.23 17.80 0.79
C THR A 28 2.68 19.10 0.20
N LEU A 29 2.26 19.08 -1.08
CA LEU A 29 1.72 20.26 -1.76
C LEU A 29 0.41 20.72 -1.12
N PHE A 30 -0.57 19.84 -1.00
CA PHE A 30 -1.87 20.18 -0.39
C PHE A 30 -1.73 20.50 1.10
N GLY A 31 -0.78 19.87 1.80
CA GLY A 31 -0.45 20.17 3.18
C GLY A 31 0.13 21.58 3.37
N ALA A 32 0.95 22.04 2.43
CA ALA A 32 1.43 23.42 2.43
C ALA A 32 0.32 24.42 2.09
N LEU A 33 -0.55 24.11 1.12
CA LEU A 33 -1.67 24.96 0.71
C LEU A 33 -2.71 25.16 1.82
N LEU A 34 -2.98 24.13 2.61
CA LEU A 34 -3.90 24.18 3.74
C LEU A 34 -3.24 24.75 5.02
N GLY A 35 -1.95 25.11 4.97
CA GLY A 35 -1.18 25.63 6.13
C GLY A 35 -0.91 24.61 7.24
N VAL A 36 -1.22 23.35 6.96
CA VAL A 36 -1.24 22.25 7.93
C VAL A 36 0.14 21.63 8.17
N SER A 37 0.99 21.62 7.14
CA SER A 37 2.35 21.08 7.25
C SER A 37 3.29 21.94 8.10
N GLY A 38 2.94 23.20 8.37
CA GLY A 38 3.75 24.16 9.13
C GLY A 38 3.37 24.29 10.61
N HIS A 39 2.07 24.41 10.92
CA HIS A 39 1.60 24.67 12.30
C HIS A 39 1.60 23.43 13.20
N ASP A 40 1.36 22.24 12.63
CA ASP A 40 1.20 20.98 13.37
C ASP A 40 2.13 19.89 12.81
N GLY A 41 3.42 20.21 12.59
CA GLY A 41 4.36 19.36 11.87
C GLY A 41 4.40 17.90 12.33
N ASP A 42 4.43 17.64 13.64
CA ASP A 42 4.49 16.28 14.18
C ASP A 42 3.16 15.51 14.00
N HIS A 43 2.02 16.16 14.24
CA HIS A 43 0.70 15.56 14.03
C HIS A 43 0.42 15.29 12.55
N TYR A 44 0.82 16.22 11.68
CA TYR A 44 0.72 16.06 10.23
C TYR A 44 1.56 14.87 9.77
N ARG A 45 2.81 14.73 10.22
CA ARG A 45 3.66 13.58 9.88
C ARG A 45 3.06 12.26 10.35
N PHE A 46 2.52 12.21 11.56
CA PHE A 46 1.81 11.04 12.06
C PHE A 46 0.61 10.69 11.16
N PHE A 47 -0.20 11.68 10.78
CA PHE A 47 -1.32 11.51 9.86
C PHE A 47 -0.87 10.97 8.49
N VAL A 48 0.20 11.54 7.89
CA VAL A 48 0.76 11.02 6.63
C VAL A 48 1.10 9.55 6.75
N VAL A 49 1.78 9.12 7.82
CA VAL A 49 2.11 7.69 8.04
C VAL A 49 0.84 6.85 8.20
N MET A 50 -0.17 7.32 8.94
CA MET A 50 -1.44 6.59 9.12
C MET A 50 -2.21 6.43 7.81
N THR A 51 -2.17 7.42 6.91
CA THR A 51 -2.82 7.30 5.60
C THR A 51 -2.13 6.27 4.69
N HIS A 52 -0.79 6.18 4.72
CA HIS A 52 -0.04 5.09 4.06
C HIS A 52 -0.33 3.72 4.68
N PHE A 53 -0.49 3.67 6.01
CA PHE A 53 -0.92 2.44 6.67
C PHE A 53 -2.34 2.01 6.23
N GLY A 54 -3.25 2.96 6.06
CA GLY A 54 -4.59 2.72 5.55
C GLY A 54 -4.60 2.14 4.13
N THR A 55 -3.78 2.69 3.22
CA THR A 55 -3.65 2.17 1.85
C THR A 55 -2.97 0.80 1.81
N LEU A 56 -1.94 0.58 2.66
CA LEU A 56 -1.35 -0.74 2.84
C LEU A 56 -2.40 -1.75 3.30
N LEU A 57 -3.21 -1.41 4.31
CA LEU A 57 -4.26 -2.28 4.82
C LEU A 57 -5.31 -2.60 3.74
N ALA A 58 -5.66 -1.61 2.90
CA ALA A 58 -6.55 -1.84 1.76
C ALA A 58 -5.99 -2.90 0.80
N ILE A 59 -4.68 -2.84 0.48
CA ILE A 59 -3.99 -3.87 -0.33
C ILE A 59 -4.03 -5.22 0.37
N LEU A 60 -3.67 -5.28 1.65
CA LEU A 60 -3.62 -6.52 2.42
C LEU A 60 -4.99 -7.21 2.46
N ILE A 61 -6.08 -6.45 2.62
CA ILE A 61 -7.44 -6.98 2.64
C ILE A 61 -7.87 -7.41 1.24
N HIS A 62 -7.63 -6.58 0.22
CA HIS A 62 -8.02 -6.87 -1.16
C HIS A 62 -7.34 -8.14 -1.67
N TYR A 63 -6.01 -8.20 -1.57
CA TYR A 63 -5.17 -9.30 -2.05
C TYR A 63 -4.91 -10.40 -1.00
N ARG A 64 -5.68 -10.46 0.09
CA ARG A 64 -5.44 -11.41 1.20
C ARG A 64 -5.22 -12.85 0.74
N ARG A 65 -6.01 -13.33 -0.24
CA ARG A 65 -5.91 -14.72 -0.74
C ARG A 65 -4.63 -14.94 -1.51
N ASP A 66 -4.33 -14.04 -2.44
CA ASP A 66 -3.13 -14.10 -3.28
C ASP A 66 -1.87 -13.98 -2.42
N LEU A 67 -1.87 -13.07 -1.44
CA LEU A 67 -0.79 -12.92 -0.45
C LEU A 67 -0.61 -14.20 0.37
N TRP A 68 -1.69 -14.82 0.84
CA TRP A 68 -1.61 -16.10 1.57
C TRP A 68 -1.04 -17.23 0.70
N ASP A 69 -1.40 -17.28 -0.57
CA ASP A 69 -0.86 -18.29 -1.49
C ASP A 69 0.61 -18.02 -1.84
N MET A 70 1.00 -16.77 -2.06
CA MET A 70 2.42 -16.37 -2.23
C MET A 70 3.26 -16.72 -1.00
N LEU A 71 2.74 -16.46 0.21
CA LEU A 71 3.42 -16.80 1.46
C LEU A 71 3.57 -18.33 1.63
N ARG A 72 2.61 -19.12 1.18
CA ARG A 72 2.65 -20.60 1.27
C ARG A 72 3.44 -21.26 0.15
N ALA A 73 3.60 -20.60 -1.00
CA ALA A 73 4.32 -21.13 -2.16
C ALA A 73 5.71 -21.69 -1.83
N PRO A 74 6.61 -20.97 -1.12
CA PRO A 74 7.94 -21.50 -0.80
C PRO A 74 7.90 -22.72 0.13
N PHE A 75 7.00 -22.74 1.11
CA PHE A 75 6.85 -23.88 2.01
C PHE A 75 6.30 -25.12 1.30
N ARG A 76 5.36 -24.94 0.35
CA ARG A 76 4.86 -26.03 -0.50
C ARG A 76 5.96 -26.56 -1.42
N ALA A 77 6.81 -25.69 -1.97
CA ALA A 77 7.94 -26.10 -2.80
C ALA A 77 8.98 -26.91 -1.99
N LEU A 78 9.29 -26.47 -0.76
CA LEU A 78 10.18 -27.21 0.14
C LEU A 78 9.60 -28.57 0.54
N ALA A 79 8.31 -28.63 0.90
CA ALA A 79 7.62 -29.87 1.24
C ALA A 79 7.57 -30.89 0.08
N ARG A 80 7.64 -30.42 -1.17
CA ARG A 80 7.70 -31.26 -2.39
C ARG A 80 9.11 -31.71 -2.76
N GLY A 81 10.13 -31.38 -1.95
CA GLY A 81 11.52 -31.70 -2.26
C GLY A 81 12.03 -31.03 -3.54
N GLY A 82 11.56 -29.82 -3.84
CA GLY A 82 11.97 -29.06 -5.03
C GLY A 82 11.32 -29.52 -6.34
N LYS A 83 10.36 -30.45 -6.31
CA LYS A 83 9.60 -30.83 -7.52
C LYS A 83 8.62 -29.72 -7.92
N PRO A 84 8.65 -29.23 -9.17
CA PRO A 84 7.74 -28.18 -9.64
C PRO A 84 6.28 -28.64 -9.55
N ALA A 85 5.34 -27.69 -9.38
CA ALA A 85 3.94 -28.04 -9.38
C ALA A 85 3.54 -28.62 -10.77
N PRO A 86 2.53 -29.50 -10.85
CA PRO A 86 2.09 -30.09 -12.11
C PRO A 86 1.74 -29.07 -13.22
N GLY A 87 1.40 -27.82 -12.84
CA GLY A 87 1.18 -26.70 -13.77
C GLY A 87 2.47 -25.99 -14.21
N ASP A 88 3.45 -25.82 -13.32
CA ASP A 88 4.72 -25.14 -13.62
C ASP A 88 5.57 -25.95 -14.61
N ALA A 89 5.49 -27.28 -14.52
CA ALA A 89 6.21 -28.19 -15.42
C ALA A 89 5.73 -28.11 -16.88
N GLN A 90 4.51 -27.62 -17.13
CA GLN A 90 3.98 -27.41 -18.49
C GLN A 90 4.41 -26.05 -19.06
N ALA A 91 4.53 -25.02 -18.21
CA ALA A 91 5.01 -23.69 -18.60
C ALA A 91 6.49 -23.66 -19.00
N LEU A 92 7.31 -24.58 -18.46
CA LEU A 92 8.73 -24.75 -18.79
C LEU A 92 9.00 -25.55 -20.08
N ARG A 93 7.95 -25.98 -20.79
CA ARG A 93 8.04 -26.72 -22.06
C ARG A 93 7.81 -25.84 -23.30
N LEU A 94 7.74 -24.52 -23.12
CA LEU A 94 7.73 -23.50 -24.17
C LEU A 94 9.09 -22.81 -24.24
#